data_AF-A0A140LCU5-F1
#
_entry.id   AF-A0A140LCU5-F1
#
_cell.length_a   1.000
_cell.length_b   1.000
_cell.length_c   1.000
_cell.angle_alpha   90.00
_cell.angle_beta   90.00
_cell.angle_gamma   90.00
#
_symmetry.space_group_name_H-M   'P 1'
#
loop_
_entity.id
_entity.type
_entity.pdbx_description
1 polymer ?
#
loop_
_entity_poly.entity_id
_entity_poly.type
_entity_poly.pdbx_seq_one_letter_code
_entity_poly.pdbx_strand_id
1 'polypeptide(L)' 'MAQTLELSFQNEAGRTARILIADPKENLTPEEVQPVMDLVVSKNIFSTSGGDIVKALGARIIIRDAVEIITAG' A
#
# COMPACT_ATOMS: atom_id res chain seq x y z
N MET A 1 10.05 -7.83 -14.58
CA MET A 1 9.60 -6.55 -14.00
C MET A 1 9.10 -6.84 -12.60
N ALA A 2 9.67 -6.21 -11.57
CA ALA A 2 9.16 -6.38 -10.21
C ALA A 2 7.88 -5.54 -10.05
N GLN A 3 6.81 -6.16 -9.55
CA GLN A 3 5.56 -5.47 -9.25
C GLN A 3 5.43 -5.26 -7.75
N THR A 4 4.77 -4.20 -7.35
CA THR A 4 4.46 -3.93 -5.93
C THR A 4 3.01 -3.48 -5.82
N LEU A 5 2.24 -4.15 -4.98
CA LEU A 5 0.92 -3.69 -4.60
C LEU A 5 1.08 -2.61 -3.52
N GLU A 6 0.60 -1.41 -3.81
CA GLU A 6 0.48 -0.34 -2.83
C GLU A 6 -0.98 -0.23 -2.38
N LEU A 7 -1.19 -0.40 -1.07
CA LEU A 7 -2.46 -0.12 -0.40
C LEU A 7 -2.34 1.22 0.33
N SER A 8 -3.24 2.15 0.03
CA SER A 8 -3.28 3.49 0.63
C SER A 8 -4.42 3.60 1.63
N PHE A 9 -4.11 4.18 2.78
CA PHE A 9 -5.03 4.39 3.90
C PHE A 9 -4.94 5.81 4.44
N GLN A 10 -6.00 6.30 5.05
CA GLN A 10 -6.00 7.54 5.83
C GLN A 10 -5.82 7.20 7.30
N ASN A 11 -4.96 7.93 7.99
CA ASN A 11 -4.83 7.86 9.44
C ASN A 11 -5.64 8.95 10.16
N GLU A 12 -5.69 8.88 11.49
CA GLU A 12 -6.40 9.85 12.35
C GLU A 12 -5.96 11.30 12.12
N ALA A 13 -4.69 11.54 11.82
CA ALA A 13 -4.17 12.86 11.46
C ALA A 13 -4.53 13.32 10.04
N GLY A 14 -5.33 12.55 9.29
CA GLY A 14 -5.75 12.86 7.92
C GLY A 14 -4.66 12.65 6.86
N ARG A 15 -3.52 12.04 7.22
CA ARG A 15 -2.40 11.78 6.32
C ARG A 15 -2.55 10.41 5.66
N THR A 16 -1.94 10.25 4.49
CA THR A 16 -1.88 8.95 3.79
C THR A 16 -0.79 8.06 4.38
N ALA A 17 -1.18 6.90 4.89
CA ALA A 17 -0.30 5.78 5.19
C ALA A 17 -0.32 4.76 4.04
N ARG A 18 0.81 4.12 3.75
CA ARG A 18 0.94 3.16 2.65
C ARG A 18 1.50 1.85 3.15
N ILE A 19 0.88 0.75 2.73
CA ILE A 19 1.41 -0.61 2.91
C ILE A 19 1.85 -1.10 1.53
N LEU A 20 3.10 -1.55 1.43
CA LEU A 20 3.71 -2.03 0.19
C LEU A 20 3.92 -3.54 0.29
N ILE A 21 3.44 -4.26 -0.72
CA ILE A 21 3.59 -5.72 -0.82
C ILE A 21 4.37 -6.00 -2.10
N ALA A 22 5.61 -6.46 -1.94
CA ALA A 22 6.46 -6.89 -3.05
C ALA A 22 5.92 -8.21 -3.63
N ASP A 23 6.09 -8.38 -4.94
CA ASP A 23 5.69 -9.57 -5.70
C ASP A 23 4.26 -10.03 -5.36
N PRO A 24 3.26 -9.15 -5.56
CA PRO A 24 1.88 -9.48 -5.24
C PRO A 24 1.39 -10.63 -6.14
N LYS A 25 0.31 -11.29 -5.70
CA LYS A 25 -0.42 -12.26 -6.53
C LYS A 25 -0.75 -11.65 -7.90
N GLU A 26 -0.61 -12.44 -8.96
CA GLU A 26 -1.00 -12.01 -10.30
C GLU A 26 -2.53 -11.89 -10.45
N ASN A 27 -2.96 -11.02 -11.37
CA ASN A 27 -4.37 -10.82 -11.74
C ASN A 27 -5.29 -10.46 -10.55
N LEU A 28 -4.76 -9.73 -9.56
CA LEU A 28 -5.54 -9.23 -8.44
C LEU A 28 -6.74 -8.42 -8.91
N THR A 29 -7.91 -8.76 -8.36
CA THR A 29 -9.16 -8.04 -8.64
C THR A 29 -9.55 -7.14 -7.46
N PRO A 30 -10.42 -6.15 -7.68
CA PRO A 30 -10.98 -5.35 -6.59
C PRO A 30 -11.69 -6.19 -5.51
N GLU A 31 -12.33 -7.30 -5.91
CA GLU A 31 -13.04 -8.21 -5.00
C GLU A 31 -12.11 -8.96 -4.05
N GLU A 32 -10.86 -9.17 -4.45
CA GLU A 32 -9.83 -9.78 -3.59
C GLU A 32 -9.14 -8.75 -2.69
N VAL A 33 -8.94 -7.52 -3.18
CA VAL A 33 -8.17 -6.49 -2.48
C VAL A 33 -9.02 -5.73 -1.45
N GLN A 34 -10.27 -5.39 -1.78
CA GLN A 34 -11.14 -4.61 -0.90
C GLN A 34 -11.34 -5.26 0.49
N PRO A 35 -11.63 -6.58 0.60
CA PRO A 35 -11.80 -7.21 1.91
C PRO A 35 -10.54 -7.16 2.78
N VAL A 36 -9.36 -7.20 2.16
CA VAL A 36 -8.08 -7.08 2.87
C VAL A 36 -7.92 -5.66 3.41
N MET A 37 -8.24 -4.65 2.61
CA MET A 37 -8.20 -3.25 3.07
C MET A 37 -9.20 -3.00 4.21
N ASP A 38 -10.41 -3.55 4.13
CA ASP A 38 -11.41 -3.45 5.20
C ASP A 38 -10.97 -4.18 6.47
N LEU A 39 -10.30 -5.32 6.32
CA LEU A 39 -9.71 -6.05 7.43
C LEU A 39 -8.63 -5.22 8.14
N VAL A 40 -7.76 -4.52 7.38
CA VAL A 40 -6.73 -3.64 7.94
C VAL A 40 -7.35 -2.53 8.78
N VAL A 41 -8.39 -1.86 8.28
CA VAL A 41 -9.10 -0.80 9.02
C VAL A 41 -9.80 -1.38 10.25
N SER A 42 -10.50 -2.50 10.11
CA SER A 42 -11.27 -3.09 11.23
C SER A 42 -10.40 -3.64 12.35
N LYS A 43 -9.23 -4.21 12.02
CA LYS A 43 -8.30 -4.72 13.02
C LYS A 43 -7.60 -3.60 13.76
N ASN A 44 -7.37 -2.47 13.10
CA ASN A 44 -6.69 -1.31 13.66
C ASN A 44 -5.40 -1.66 14.43
N ILE A 45 -4.63 -2.62 13.89
CA ILE A 45 -3.39 -3.11 14.50
C ILE A 45 -2.14 -2.42 13.96
N PHE A 46 -2.31 -1.53 12.97
CA PHE A 46 -1.23 -0.83 12.32
C PHE A 46 -1.15 0.60 12.83
N SER A 47 -0.12 0.90 13.61
CA SER A 47 0.17 2.25 14.06
C SER A 47 0.97 3.00 12.99
N THR A 48 0.57 4.24 12.73
CA THR A 48 1.27 5.15 11.81
C THR A 48 1.80 6.35 12.58
N SER A 49 2.70 7.14 11.98
CA SER A 49 3.19 8.38 12.60
C SER A 49 2.10 9.44 12.83
N GLY A 50 0.90 9.25 12.28
CA GLY A 50 -0.25 10.13 12.47
C GLY A 50 -1.44 9.42 13.15
N GLY A 51 -1.15 8.42 13.98
CA GLY A 51 -2.17 7.64 14.68
C GLY A 51 -2.64 6.43 13.90
N ASP A 52 -3.81 5.96 14.25
CA ASP A 52 -4.42 4.73 13.77
C ASP A 52 -4.94 4.85 12.33
N ILE A 53 -5.06 3.71 11.64
CA ILE A 53 -5.67 3.67 10.30
C ILE A 53 -7.20 3.71 10.46
N VAL A 54 -7.83 4.72 9.86
CA VAL A 54 -9.29 4.93 10.00
C VAL A 54 -10.08 4.70 8.72
N LYS A 55 -9.42 4.66 7.55
CA LYS A 55 -10.12 4.54 6.27
C LYS A 55 -9.24 4.00 5.15
N ALA A 56 -9.78 3.11 4.32
CA ALA A 56 -9.19 2.70 3.05
C ALA A 56 -9.35 3.80 1.98
N LEU A 57 -8.27 4.14 1.28
CA LEU A 57 -8.28 5.15 0.22
C LEU A 57 -8.21 4.55 -1.18
N GLY A 58 -7.50 3.43 -1.34
CA GLY A 58 -7.44 2.68 -2.60
C GLY A 58 -6.20 1.81 -2.70
N ALA A 59 -6.12 1.05 -3.79
CA ALA A 59 -5.02 0.14 -4.09
C ALA A 59 -4.53 0.35 -5.53
N ARG A 60 -3.23 0.17 -5.77
CA ARG A 60 -2.67 0.17 -7.13
C ARG A 60 -1.46 -0.75 -7.24
N ILE A 61 -1.28 -1.33 -8.43
CA ILE A 61 -0.02 -1.99 -8.80
C ILE A 61 0.96 -0.92 -9.28
N ILE A 62 2.17 -0.96 -8.74
CA ILE A 62 3.30 -0.12 -9.14
C ILE A 62 4.28 -1.01 -9.88
N ILE A 63 4.61 -0.60 -11.10
CA ILE A 63 5.70 -1.14 -11.90
C ILE A 63 6.75 -0.04 -11.99
N ARG A 64 7.99 -0.35 -11.60
CA ARG A 64 9.09 0.61 -11.62
C ARG A 64 10.14 0.15 -12.62
N ASP A 65 10.48 1.04 -13.55
CA ASP A 65 11.67 0.95 -14.37
C ASP A 65 12.63 2.04 -13.89
N ALA A 66 13.80 1.63 -13.39
CA ALA A 66 14.83 2.54 -12.93
C ALA A 66 16.07 2.38 -13.80
N VAL A 67 16.59 3.49 -14.32
CA VAL A 67 17.88 3.55 -14.99
C VAL A 67 18.81 4.34 -14.08
N GLU A 68 19.90 3.70 -13.67
CA GLU A 68 20.92 4.37 -12.88
C GLU A 68 21.72 5.32 -13.77
N ILE A 69 21.76 6.60 -13.39
CA ILE A 69 22.47 7.64 -14.16
C ILE A 69 23.81 8.00 -13.52
N ILE A 70 23.97 7.78 -12.21
CA ILE A 70 25.20 8.02 -11.46
C ILE A 70 25.30 6.96 -10.35
N THR A 71 26.41 6.22 -10.33
CA THR A 71 26.77 5.32 -9.23
C THR A 71 27.73 6.06 -8.31
N ALA A 72 27.41 6.14 -7.01
CA ALA A 72 28.40 6.58 -6.03
C ALA A 72 29.51 5.52 -5.97
N GLY A 73 30.70 5.88 -6.44
CA GLY A 73 31.89 5.02 -6.41
C GLY A 73 32.43 4.79 -5.01
#